data_AF-A0A0Q5R6Z2-F1
#
_entry.id   AF-A0A0Q5R6Z2-F1
#
_cell.length_a   1.000
_cell.length_b   1.000
_cell.length_c   1.000
_cell.angle_alpha   90.00
_cell.angle_beta   90.00
_cell.angle_gamma   90.00
#
_symmetry.space_group_name_H-M   'P 1'
#
loop_
_entity.id
_entity.type
_entity.pdbx_description
1 polymer ?
#
loop_
_entity_poly.entity_id
_entity_poly.type
_entity_poly.pdbx_seq_one_letter_code
_entity_poly.pdbx_strand_id
1 'polypeptide(L)'
;MTLEQAVPGLRNSPAGPIFAIADNIFDLTGPGNGAAVEILNDQSQQVIREIKAIDPTWHYEGLGPVETVEGNINKLNELRFTRAAVLLRVRQDIGPLQVETLRFIQERTDKAYDRGVELLRTGKLKIRLSEQEALGNYIDREVRGELRERYNQAGIDSAAKGPVRVNRREDDSSGTDLTYRRPDARAGNIAYDVTLTRKTLQTPQVRGFFNADFRPSSVVIIRPRQLGAESSYVISRPETKR
;
A
#
# COMPACT_ATOMS: atom_id res chain seq x y z
N MET A 1 12.36 3.69 -14.62
CA MET A 1 11.67 2.45 -14.22
C MET A 1 10.23 2.80 -13.89
N THR A 2 9.25 2.01 -14.32
CA THR A 2 7.83 2.23 -14.01
C THR A 2 7.43 1.52 -12.72
N LEU A 3 6.25 1.84 -12.18
CA LEU A 3 5.71 1.21 -10.97
C LEU A 3 5.50 -0.30 -11.17
N GLU A 4 5.08 -0.68 -12.38
CA GLU A 4 4.90 -2.07 -12.81
C GLU A 4 6.22 -2.82 -13.02
N GLN A 5 7.34 -2.12 -13.20
CA GLN A 5 8.67 -2.75 -13.25
C GLN A 5 9.22 -3.05 -11.87
N ALA A 6 8.96 -2.18 -10.88
CA ALA A 6 9.41 -2.40 -9.50
C ALA A 6 8.46 -3.28 -8.68
N VAL A 7 7.17 -3.29 -9.02
CA VAL A 7 6.17 -4.21 -8.47
C VAL A 7 5.62 -5.05 -9.64
N PRO A 8 6.32 -6.11 -10.07
CA PRO A 8 5.96 -6.89 -11.26
C PRO A 8 4.52 -7.44 -11.23
N GLY A 9 4.01 -7.73 -10.03
CA GLY A 9 2.63 -8.19 -9.82
C GLY A 9 1.55 -7.19 -10.27
N LEU A 10 1.89 -5.92 -10.51
CA LEU A 10 0.96 -4.94 -11.11
C LEU A 10 0.60 -5.25 -12.57
N ARG A 11 1.50 -5.92 -13.33
CA ARG A 11 1.25 -6.27 -14.74
C ARG A 11 0.23 -7.38 -14.92
N ASN A 12 0.21 -8.33 -13.98
CA ASN A 12 -0.56 -9.57 -14.06
C ASN A 12 -1.70 -9.63 -13.03
N SER A 13 -2.00 -8.50 -12.36
CA SER A 13 -3.16 -8.43 -11.48
C SER A 13 -4.43 -8.34 -12.35
N PRO A 14 -5.51 -9.10 -12.06
CA PRO A 14 -6.80 -8.97 -12.77
C PRO A 14 -7.39 -7.55 -12.80
N ALA A 15 -6.81 -6.62 -12.01
CA ALA A 15 -7.15 -5.21 -11.98
C ALA A 15 -6.21 -4.30 -12.80
N GLY A 16 -5.28 -4.88 -13.58
CA GLY A 16 -4.26 -4.13 -14.33
C GLY A 16 -3.36 -3.26 -13.44
N PRO A 17 -2.52 -2.40 -14.04
CA PRO A 17 -1.75 -1.42 -13.28
C PRO A 17 -2.75 -0.49 -12.63
N ILE A 18 -2.93 -0.56 -11.30
CA ILE A 18 -3.56 0.42 -10.38
C ILE A 18 -4.94 1.04 -10.72
N PHE A 19 -5.48 0.94 -11.93
CA PHE A 19 -6.29 2.00 -12.54
C PHE A 19 -7.68 1.58 -13.04
N ALA A 20 -8.04 0.29 -13.07
CA ALA A 20 -9.26 -0.10 -13.82
C ALA A 20 -10.54 -0.31 -13.01
N ILE A 21 -10.46 -0.65 -11.71
CA ILE A 21 -11.66 -1.07 -10.96
C ILE A 21 -12.22 0.05 -10.08
N ALA A 22 -11.38 0.90 -9.49
CA ALA A 22 -11.90 2.04 -8.73
C ALA A 22 -12.45 3.12 -9.68
N ASP A 23 -11.62 3.63 -10.59
CA ASP A 23 -12.00 4.82 -11.38
C ASP A 23 -13.13 4.56 -12.39
N ASN A 24 -13.29 3.33 -12.91
CA ASN A 24 -14.42 3.00 -13.82
C ASN A 24 -15.71 2.60 -13.09
N ILE A 25 -15.66 2.17 -11.82
CA ILE A 25 -16.86 1.81 -11.05
C ILE A 25 -17.43 3.04 -10.32
N PHE A 26 -16.60 4.05 -10.01
CA PHE A 26 -17.10 5.33 -9.48
C PHE A 26 -17.87 6.15 -10.52
N ASP A 27 -17.72 5.87 -11.82
CA ASP A 27 -18.50 6.50 -12.91
C ASP A 27 -19.85 5.77 -13.18
N LEU A 28 -20.13 4.71 -12.41
CA LEU A 28 -21.33 3.85 -12.53
C LEU A 28 -22.43 4.20 -11.51
N THR A 29 -22.51 5.46 -11.03
CA THR A 29 -23.52 5.89 -10.04
C THR A 29 -24.95 6.03 -10.61
N GLY A 30 -25.30 5.27 -11.64
CA GLY A 30 -26.63 5.21 -12.26
C GLY A 30 -27.31 3.83 -12.10
N PRO A 31 -28.40 3.53 -12.83
CA PRO A 31 -29.14 2.25 -12.77
C PRO A 31 -28.33 0.96 -13.05
N GLY A 32 -27.00 1.05 -13.24
CA GLY A 32 -26.06 -0.06 -13.42
C GLY A 32 -25.50 -0.68 -12.13
N ASN A 33 -25.95 -0.26 -10.94
CA ASN A 33 -25.46 -0.77 -9.65
C ASN A 33 -25.59 -2.30 -9.51
N GLY A 34 -26.66 -2.92 -10.04
CA GLY A 34 -26.85 -4.37 -9.97
C GLY A 34 -25.77 -5.15 -10.73
N ALA A 35 -25.46 -4.74 -11.96
CA ALA A 35 -24.42 -5.37 -12.77
C ALA A 35 -23.02 -5.15 -12.16
N ALA A 36 -22.75 -3.97 -11.60
CA ALA A 36 -21.49 -3.71 -10.91
C ALA A 36 -21.31 -4.60 -9.66
N VAL A 37 -22.36 -4.76 -8.86
CA VAL A 37 -22.36 -5.66 -7.70
C VAL A 37 -22.15 -7.11 -8.12
N GLU A 38 -22.80 -7.58 -9.19
CA GLU A 38 -22.63 -8.93 -9.72
C GLU A 38 -21.19 -9.20 -10.14
N ILE A 39 -20.59 -8.29 -10.94
CA ILE A 39 -19.19 -8.39 -11.36
C ILE A 39 -18.23 -8.45 -10.16
N LEU A 40 -18.44 -7.58 -9.16
CA LEU A 40 -17.58 -7.56 -7.97
C LEU A 40 -17.73 -8.82 -7.12
N ASN A 41 -18.94 -9.37 -7.05
CA ASN A 41 -19.20 -10.60 -6.32
C ASN A 41 -18.56 -11.81 -7.04
N ASP A 42 -18.65 -11.87 -8.37
CA ASP A 42 -17.98 -12.90 -9.17
C ASP A 42 -16.46 -12.86 -9.01
N GLN A 43 -15.87 -11.66 -9.05
CA GLN A 43 -14.45 -11.47 -8.76
C GLN A 43 -14.10 -11.91 -7.34
N SER A 44 -14.95 -11.60 -6.36
CA SER A 44 -14.75 -12.03 -4.97
C SER A 44 -14.78 -13.56 -4.86
N GLN A 45 -15.73 -14.22 -5.53
CA GLN A 45 -15.81 -15.68 -5.54
C GLN A 45 -14.60 -16.32 -6.24
N GLN A 46 -14.10 -15.70 -7.31
CA GLN A 46 -12.86 -16.13 -7.94
C GLN A 46 -11.68 -16.06 -6.97
N VAL A 47 -11.50 -14.93 -6.27
CA VAL A 47 -10.41 -14.79 -5.30
C VAL A 47 -10.56 -15.80 -4.16
N ILE A 48 -11.77 -16.05 -3.67
CA ILE A 48 -12.05 -17.12 -2.67
C ILE A 48 -11.60 -18.49 -3.18
N ARG A 49 -11.93 -18.85 -4.44
CA ARG A 49 -11.48 -20.12 -5.04
C ARG A 49 -9.97 -20.18 -5.14
N GLU A 50 -9.31 -19.09 -5.53
CA GLU A 50 -7.86 -19.01 -5.60
C GLU A 50 -7.21 -19.18 -4.22
N ILE A 51 -7.75 -18.56 -3.16
CA ILE A 51 -7.26 -18.74 -1.80
C ILE A 51 -7.39 -20.20 -1.38
N LYS A 52 -8.56 -20.82 -1.57
CA LYS A 52 -8.78 -22.24 -1.24
C LYS A 52 -7.88 -23.20 -2.02
N ALA A 53 -7.51 -22.84 -3.25
CA ALA A 53 -6.57 -23.63 -4.04
C ALA A 53 -5.13 -23.54 -3.49
N ILE A 54 -4.79 -22.48 -2.74
CA ILE A 54 -3.48 -22.31 -2.11
C ILE A 54 -3.48 -22.88 -0.69
N ASP A 55 -4.54 -22.63 0.08
CA ASP A 55 -4.77 -23.16 1.42
C ASP A 55 -6.18 -23.76 1.51
N PRO A 56 -6.32 -25.09 1.34
CA PRO A 56 -7.62 -25.77 1.42
C PRO A 56 -8.30 -25.66 2.79
N THR A 57 -7.56 -25.34 3.84
CA THR A 57 -8.09 -25.17 5.21
C THR A 57 -8.59 -23.76 5.48
N TRP A 58 -8.40 -22.82 4.55
CA TRP A 58 -8.88 -21.46 4.69
C TRP A 58 -10.41 -21.39 4.51
N HIS A 59 -11.04 -20.66 5.43
CA HIS A 59 -12.48 -20.42 5.42
C HIS A 59 -12.76 -18.92 5.35
N TYR A 60 -13.78 -18.55 4.57
CA TYR A 60 -14.24 -17.18 4.45
C TYR A 60 -15.28 -16.88 5.53
N GLU A 61 -14.98 -15.94 6.44
CA GLU A 61 -15.87 -15.50 7.52
C GLU A 61 -16.57 -14.18 7.15
N GLY A 62 -17.45 -14.21 6.14
CA GLY A 62 -18.24 -13.04 5.75
C GLY A 62 -19.56 -12.93 6.50
N LEU A 63 -20.00 -11.69 6.80
CA LEU A 63 -21.29 -11.39 7.46
C LEU A 63 -22.53 -11.53 6.54
N GLY A 64 -22.42 -12.28 5.44
CA GLY A 64 -23.49 -12.44 4.45
C GLY A 64 -23.30 -11.60 3.18
N PRO A 65 -24.36 -11.48 2.35
CA PRO A 65 -24.30 -10.75 1.09
C PRO A 65 -24.07 -9.25 1.34
N VAL A 66 -23.21 -8.65 0.52
CA VAL A 66 -22.94 -7.21 0.54
C VAL A 66 -23.70 -6.58 -0.62
N GLU A 67 -24.60 -5.64 -0.31
CA GLU A 67 -25.54 -5.10 -1.30
C GLU A 67 -25.05 -3.82 -1.97
N THR A 68 -24.08 -3.12 -1.35
CA THR A 68 -23.54 -1.87 -1.89
C THR A 68 -22.31 -2.12 -2.75
N VAL A 69 -22.14 -1.30 -3.79
CA VAL A 69 -20.94 -1.32 -4.64
C VAL A 69 -19.69 -1.08 -3.80
N GLU A 70 -19.69 -0.07 -2.93
CA GLU A 70 -18.58 0.24 -2.03
C GLU A 70 -18.24 -0.94 -1.10
N GLY A 71 -19.25 -1.58 -0.51
CA GLY A 71 -19.05 -2.74 0.33
C GLY A 71 -18.42 -3.91 -0.44
N ASN A 72 -18.84 -4.14 -1.69
CA ASN A 72 -18.26 -5.19 -2.53
C ASN A 72 -16.82 -4.87 -2.96
N ILE A 73 -16.48 -3.60 -3.21
CA ILE A 73 -15.10 -3.17 -3.44
C ILE A 73 -14.24 -3.45 -2.20
N ASN A 74 -14.74 -3.08 -1.01
CA ASN A 74 -14.03 -3.33 0.26
C ASN A 74 -13.80 -4.82 0.49
N LYS A 75 -14.82 -5.66 0.27
CA LYS A 75 -14.73 -7.12 0.33
C LYS A 75 -13.68 -7.67 -0.64
N LEU A 76 -13.71 -7.23 -1.89
CA LEU A 76 -12.75 -7.68 -2.91
C LEU A 76 -11.31 -7.29 -2.54
N ASN A 77 -11.10 -6.07 -2.07
CA ASN A 77 -9.78 -5.60 -1.64
C ASN A 77 -9.28 -6.40 -0.42
N GLU A 78 -10.14 -6.69 0.54
CA GLU A 78 -9.82 -7.57 1.68
C GLU A 78 -9.44 -8.98 1.24
N LEU A 79 -10.21 -9.57 0.32
CA LEU A 79 -9.92 -10.91 -0.22
C LEU A 79 -8.59 -10.92 -0.98
N ARG A 80 -8.29 -9.90 -1.77
CA ARG A 80 -7.00 -9.78 -2.48
C ARG A 80 -5.83 -9.69 -1.51
N PHE A 81 -5.96 -8.89 -0.46
CA PHE A 81 -4.95 -8.78 0.59
C PHE A 81 -4.78 -10.10 1.34
N THR A 82 -5.88 -10.78 1.67
CA THR A 82 -5.87 -12.10 2.33
C THR A 82 -5.16 -13.14 1.46
N ARG A 83 -5.46 -13.18 0.15
CA ARG A 83 -4.75 -14.03 -0.81
C ARG A 83 -3.26 -13.74 -0.84
N ALA A 84 -2.87 -12.47 -0.83
CA ALA A 84 -1.47 -12.09 -0.80
C ALA A 84 -0.77 -12.57 0.49
N ALA A 85 -1.44 -12.47 1.64
CA ALA A 85 -0.94 -13.00 2.91
C ALA A 85 -0.83 -14.53 2.91
N VAL A 86 -1.81 -15.23 2.34
CA VAL A 86 -1.78 -16.69 2.18
C VAL A 86 -0.63 -17.12 1.25
N LEU A 87 -0.41 -16.42 0.14
CA LEU A 87 0.72 -16.68 -0.76
C LEU A 87 2.08 -16.46 -0.06
N LEU A 88 2.20 -15.38 0.72
CA LEU A 88 3.38 -15.15 1.53
C LEU A 88 3.59 -16.30 2.53
N ARG A 89 2.56 -16.71 3.26
CA ARG A 89 2.68 -17.76 4.29
C ARG A 89 3.00 -19.13 3.68
N VAL A 90 2.24 -19.55 2.66
CA VAL A 90 2.29 -20.92 2.11
C VAL A 90 3.43 -21.08 1.11
N ARG A 91 3.68 -20.06 0.27
CA ARG A 91 4.64 -20.14 -0.84
C ARG A 91 5.86 -19.23 -0.66
N GLN A 92 5.93 -18.44 0.41
CA GLN A 92 6.97 -17.42 0.63
C GLN A 92 7.02 -16.38 -0.51
N ASP A 93 5.90 -16.20 -1.22
CA ASP A 93 5.78 -15.25 -2.32
C ASP A 93 5.33 -13.88 -1.81
N ILE A 94 6.29 -12.96 -1.73
CA ILE A 94 6.07 -11.58 -1.27
C ILE A 94 5.48 -10.66 -2.36
N GLY A 95 5.59 -11.04 -3.64
CA GLY A 95 5.21 -10.20 -4.78
C GLY A 95 3.76 -9.72 -4.73
N PRO A 96 2.77 -10.61 -4.51
CA PRO A 96 1.37 -10.22 -4.32
C PRO A 96 1.19 -9.23 -3.16
N LEU A 97 1.91 -9.40 -2.05
CA LEU A 97 1.78 -8.51 -0.90
C LEU A 97 2.37 -7.14 -1.19
N GLN A 98 3.43 -7.04 -2.00
CA GLN A 98 3.96 -5.76 -2.46
C GLN A 98 2.93 -4.95 -3.25
N VAL A 99 2.13 -5.62 -4.09
CA VAL A 99 1.03 -4.99 -4.84
C VAL A 99 -0.06 -4.49 -3.89
N GLU A 100 -0.54 -5.35 -3.00
CA GLU A 100 -1.66 -4.99 -2.14
C GLU A 100 -1.26 -3.98 -1.05
N THR A 101 0.00 -3.98 -0.62
CA THR A 101 0.56 -2.94 0.26
C THR A 101 0.54 -1.58 -0.44
N LEU A 102 0.98 -1.51 -1.70
CA LEU A 102 0.95 -0.27 -2.48
C LEU A 102 -0.47 0.28 -2.63
N ARG A 103 -1.41 -0.58 -3.06
CA ARG A 103 -2.82 -0.20 -3.24
C ARG A 103 -3.42 0.32 -1.95
N PHE A 104 -3.21 -0.41 -0.85
CA PHE A 104 -3.70 -0.03 0.45
C PHE A 104 -3.13 1.32 0.90
N ILE A 105 -1.81 1.51 0.82
CA ILE A 105 -1.19 2.77 1.24
C ILE A 105 -1.68 3.93 0.39
N GLN A 106 -1.83 3.76 -0.94
CA GLN A 106 -2.39 4.81 -1.80
C GLN A 106 -3.80 5.20 -1.35
N GLU A 107 -4.71 4.23 -1.21
CA GLU A 107 -6.10 4.47 -0.83
C GLU A 107 -6.17 5.20 0.53
N ARG A 108 -5.38 4.75 1.51
CA ARG A 108 -5.36 5.37 2.84
C ARG A 108 -4.71 6.75 2.83
N THR A 109 -3.70 6.97 2.00
CA THR A 109 -3.08 8.28 1.81
C THR A 109 -4.10 9.29 1.27
N ASP A 110 -4.90 8.90 0.28
CA ASP A 110 -5.91 9.79 -0.30
C ASP A 110 -7.01 10.13 0.72
N LYS A 111 -7.54 9.12 1.42
CA LYS A 111 -8.56 9.32 2.48
C LYS A 111 -8.04 10.18 3.62
N ALA A 112 -6.81 9.93 4.07
CA ALA A 112 -6.18 10.72 5.13
C ALA A 112 -5.87 12.14 4.67
N TYR A 113 -5.55 12.35 3.39
CA TYR A 113 -5.37 13.70 2.86
C TYR A 113 -6.67 14.51 2.91
N ASP A 114 -7.77 13.98 2.38
CA ASP A 114 -9.06 14.67 2.38
C ASP A 114 -9.51 15.01 3.81
N ARG A 115 -9.42 14.03 4.71
CA ARG A 115 -9.77 14.24 6.12
C ARG A 115 -8.83 15.22 6.80
N GLY A 116 -7.53 15.15 6.51
CA GLY A 116 -6.52 16.05 7.07
C GLY A 116 -6.74 17.50 6.64
N VAL A 117 -7.09 17.74 5.37
CA VAL A 117 -7.45 19.06 4.85
C VAL A 117 -8.72 19.59 5.53
N GLU A 118 -9.73 18.75 5.72
CA GLU A 118 -10.95 19.13 6.46
C GLU A 118 -10.64 19.52 7.91
N LEU A 119 -9.82 18.74 8.61
CA LEU A 119 -9.38 19.02 9.98
C LEU A 119 -8.55 20.30 10.07
N LEU A 120 -7.69 20.55 9.08
CA LEU A 120 -6.92 21.78 8.98
C LEU A 120 -7.85 22.98 8.79
N ARG A 121 -8.78 22.92 7.83
CA ARG A 121 -9.77 23.97 7.54
C ARG A 121 -10.65 24.28 8.75
N THR A 122 -11.00 23.27 9.54
CA THR A 122 -11.85 23.43 10.73
C THR A 122 -11.06 23.77 12.00
N GLY A 123 -9.74 23.98 11.91
CA GLY A 123 -8.88 24.31 13.06
C GLY A 123 -8.72 23.16 14.07
N LYS A 124 -9.10 21.94 13.70
CA LYS A 124 -9.03 20.73 14.55
C LYS A 124 -7.69 20.00 14.43
N LEU A 125 -6.87 20.35 13.44
CA LEU A 125 -5.53 19.80 13.28
C LEU A 125 -4.51 20.59 14.13
N LYS A 126 -3.77 19.90 15.00
CA LYS A 126 -2.75 20.53 15.84
C LYS A 126 -1.52 20.91 15.02
N ILE A 127 -1.39 22.21 14.74
CA ILE A 127 -0.22 22.78 14.06
C ILE A 127 0.87 23.07 15.10
N ARG A 128 2.10 22.61 14.83
CA ARG A 128 3.29 22.93 15.65
C ARG A 128 4.28 23.82 14.92
N LEU A 129 4.66 23.42 13.71
CA LEU A 129 5.66 24.13 12.89
C LEU A 129 5.02 24.75 11.64
N SER A 130 4.28 23.95 10.86
CA SER A 130 3.54 24.43 9.69
C SER A 130 2.30 23.58 9.43
N GLU A 131 1.35 24.13 8.68
CA GLU A 131 0.17 23.40 8.22
C GLU A 131 0.55 22.16 7.39
N GLN A 132 1.53 22.32 6.50
CA GLN A 132 2.00 21.22 5.63
C GLN A 132 2.62 20.09 6.45
N GLU A 133 3.42 20.41 7.46
CA GLU A 133 3.99 19.40 8.35
C GLU A 133 2.90 18.74 9.21
N ALA A 134 1.94 19.52 9.72
CA ALA A 134 0.83 18.98 10.50
C ALA A 134 0.00 17.99 9.66
N LEU A 135 -0.28 18.35 8.40
CA LEU A 135 -0.98 17.49 7.45
C LEU A 135 -0.18 16.23 7.11
N GLY A 136 1.12 16.36 6.83
CA GLY A 136 2.00 15.21 6.58
C GLY A 136 2.05 14.25 7.77
N ASN A 137 2.25 14.77 8.98
CA ASN A 137 2.25 13.97 10.22
C ASN A 137 0.91 13.28 10.48
N TYR A 138 -0.21 13.92 10.14
CA TYR A 138 -1.53 13.32 10.22
C TYR A 138 -1.63 12.12 9.29
N ILE A 139 -1.36 12.32 8.00
CA ILE A 139 -1.42 11.27 6.97
C ILE A 139 -0.52 10.09 7.35
N ASP A 140 0.73 10.36 7.72
CA ASP A 140 1.68 9.36 8.18
C ASP A 140 1.11 8.51 9.32
N ARG A 141 0.51 9.15 10.32
CA ARG A 141 -0.03 8.43 11.49
C ARG A 141 -1.21 7.55 11.11
N GLU A 142 -2.17 8.07 10.35
CA GLU A 142 -3.36 7.32 9.92
C GLU A 142 -2.95 6.12 9.05
N VAL A 143 -2.15 6.35 8.01
CA VAL A 143 -1.69 5.29 7.10
C VAL A 143 -0.91 4.20 7.83
N ARG A 144 0.03 4.57 8.71
CA ARG A 144 0.82 3.59 9.47
C ARG A 144 -0.03 2.84 10.51
N GLY A 145 -1.06 3.47 11.06
CA GLY A 145 -1.99 2.83 11.98
C GLY A 145 -2.78 1.75 11.26
N GLU A 146 -3.50 2.16 10.22
CA GLU A 146 -4.37 1.28 9.44
C GLU A 146 -3.60 0.16 8.73
N LEU A 147 -2.36 0.40 8.26
CA LEU A 147 -1.56 -0.64 7.63
C LEU A 147 -1.13 -1.73 8.63
N ARG A 148 -0.84 -1.37 9.89
CA ARG A 148 -0.54 -2.36 10.92
C ARG A 148 -1.77 -3.18 11.26
N GLU A 149 -2.92 -2.55 11.39
CA GLU A 149 -4.18 -3.24 11.62
C GLU A 149 -4.48 -4.21 10.47
N ARG A 150 -4.32 -3.77 9.23
CA ARG A 150 -4.51 -4.61 8.04
C ARG A 150 -3.57 -5.81 8.02
N TYR A 151 -2.28 -5.61 8.30
CA TYR A 151 -1.33 -6.73 8.40
C TYR A 151 -1.69 -7.69 9.54
N ASN A 152 -2.05 -7.17 10.72
CA ASN A 152 -2.45 -8.00 11.85
C ASN A 152 -3.69 -8.85 11.55
N GLN A 153 -4.71 -8.26 10.92
CA GLN A 153 -5.92 -8.97 10.47
C GLN A 153 -5.58 -10.10 9.48
N ALA A 154 -4.54 -9.90 8.65
CA ALA A 154 -4.05 -10.89 7.71
C ALA A 154 -3.05 -11.90 8.32
N GLY A 155 -2.80 -11.83 9.64
CA GLY A 155 -1.84 -12.71 10.33
C GLY A 155 -0.37 -12.41 10.03
N ILE A 156 -0.05 -11.20 9.57
CA ILE A 156 1.32 -10.76 9.25
C ILE A 156 1.88 -9.93 10.40
N ASP A 157 2.94 -10.42 11.04
CA ASP A 157 3.68 -9.65 12.04
C ASP A 157 4.57 -8.60 11.35
N SER A 158 4.15 -7.34 11.44
CA SER A 158 4.89 -6.17 10.92
C SER A 158 5.75 -5.46 11.98
N ALA A 159 5.78 -5.99 13.20
CA ALA A 159 6.51 -5.45 14.35
C ALA A 159 7.88 -6.12 14.55
N ALA A 160 7.97 -7.41 14.25
CA ALA A 160 9.19 -8.20 14.43
C ALA A 160 10.23 -7.98 13.32
N LYS A 161 11.35 -8.71 13.42
CA LYS A 161 12.32 -8.86 12.33
C LYS A 161 11.69 -9.73 11.26
N GLY A 162 11.56 -9.21 10.03
CA GLY A 162 10.91 -9.91 8.94
C GLY A 162 10.92 -9.12 7.64
N PRO A 163 10.44 -9.73 6.54
CA PRO A 163 10.37 -9.08 5.24
C PRO A 163 9.28 -8.00 5.17
N VAL A 164 8.33 -7.98 6.10
CA VAL A 164 7.24 -7.00 6.18
C VAL A 164 7.38 -6.18 7.46
N ARG A 165 7.46 -4.86 7.34
CA ARG A 165 7.67 -3.95 8.49
C ARG A 165 6.94 -2.64 8.27
N VAL A 166 6.37 -2.06 9.33
CA VAL A 166 5.69 -0.74 9.28
C VAL A 166 6.30 0.25 10.26
N ASN A 167 6.92 1.31 9.72
CA ASN A 167 7.63 2.36 10.46
C ASN A 167 8.56 1.77 11.54
N ARG A 168 9.51 0.96 11.08
CA ARG A 168 10.56 0.33 11.90
C ARG A 168 11.93 0.84 11.47
N ARG A 169 12.91 0.70 12.37
CA ARG A 169 14.31 0.98 12.05
C ARG A 169 14.80 -0.01 10.99
N GLU A 170 15.32 0.52 9.90
CA GLU A 170 16.14 -0.20 8.95
C GLU A 170 17.56 0.33 9.12
N ASP A 171 18.41 -0.50 9.70
CA ASP A 171 19.79 -0.13 10.03
C ASP A 171 20.63 -0.04 8.74
N ASP A 172 21.65 0.81 8.78
CA ASP A 172 22.67 0.98 7.74
C ASP A 172 24.03 0.80 8.43
N SER A 173 24.62 -0.37 8.17
CA SER A 173 25.92 -0.80 8.68
C SER A 173 27.06 -0.56 7.68
N SER A 174 26.82 0.21 6.60
CA SER A 174 27.82 0.43 5.55
C SER A 174 28.92 1.43 5.92
N GLY A 175 28.69 2.27 6.94
CA GLY A 175 29.66 3.23 7.47
C GLY A 175 30.39 2.74 8.72
N THR A 176 31.18 3.62 9.32
CA THR A 176 31.85 3.36 10.62
C THR A 176 30.87 3.37 11.79
N ASP A 177 29.84 4.22 11.72
CA ASP A 177 28.80 4.34 12.72
C ASP A 177 27.52 3.67 12.22
N LEU A 178 26.85 2.92 13.11
CA LEU A 178 25.53 2.36 12.83
C LEU A 178 24.51 3.50 12.71
N THR A 179 23.97 3.69 11.51
CA THR A 179 22.86 4.64 11.29
C THR A 179 21.59 3.90 10.94
N TYR A 180 20.46 4.62 10.83
CA TYR A 180 19.21 4.00 10.40
C TYR A 180 18.32 4.96 9.62
N ARG A 181 17.38 4.36 8.89
CA ARG A 181 16.22 5.02 8.31
C ARG A 181 14.93 4.33 8.74
N ARG A 182 13.80 5.00 8.52
CA ARG A 182 12.48 4.47 8.84
C ARG A 182 11.55 4.72 7.66
N PRO A 183 11.39 3.75 6.73
CA PRO A 183 10.34 3.84 5.73
C PRO A 183 8.97 3.70 6.39
N ASP A 184 7.92 4.20 5.74
CA ASP A 184 6.54 4.02 6.23
C ASP A 184 6.17 2.55 6.25
N ALA A 185 6.54 1.85 5.19
CA ALA A 185 6.44 0.41 5.12
C ALA A 185 7.60 -0.21 4.33
N ARG A 186 7.82 -1.48 4.58
CA ARG A 186 8.68 -2.36 3.79
C ARG A 186 7.91 -3.64 3.51
N ALA A 187 7.96 -4.10 2.27
CA ALA A 187 7.53 -5.45 1.89
C ALA A 187 8.60 -6.07 0.97
N GLY A 188 9.31 -7.06 1.49
CA GLY A 188 10.45 -7.69 0.82
C GLY A 188 11.59 -6.68 0.59
N ASN A 189 11.89 -6.47 -0.68
CA ASN A 189 12.93 -5.57 -1.18
C ASN A 189 12.39 -4.19 -1.63
N ILE A 190 11.16 -3.83 -1.25
CA ILE A 190 10.56 -2.53 -1.57
C ILE A 190 10.37 -1.72 -0.29
N ALA A 191 10.79 -0.46 -0.34
CA ALA A 191 10.45 0.55 0.66
C ALA A 191 9.29 1.40 0.14
N TYR A 192 8.31 1.69 0.99
CA TYR A 192 7.21 2.61 0.71
C TYR A 192 7.36 3.84 1.60
N ASP A 193 7.16 5.01 1.00
CA ASP A 193 7.38 6.30 1.66
C ASP A 193 6.31 7.29 1.18
N VAL A 194 5.45 7.69 2.12
CA VAL A 194 4.35 8.62 1.93
C VAL A 194 4.86 10.04 2.09
N THR A 195 4.40 10.95 1.24
CA THR A 195 4.87 12.34 1.25
C THR A 195 3.91 13.26 0.53
N LEU A 196 3.89 14.54 0.93
CA LEU A 196 3.22 15.60 0.17
C LEU A 196 4.12 16.19 -0.92
N THR A 197 5.44 16.08 -0.74
CA THR A 197 6.44 16.67 -1.63
C THR A 197 7.11 15.64 -2.51
N ARG A 198 7.53 16.07 -3.70
CA ARG A 198 8.29 15.22 -4.63
C ARG A 198 9.66 14.89 -4.05
N LYS A 199 10.01 13.61 -4.06
CA LYS A 199 11.34 13.06 -3.75
C LYS A 199 12.03 12.56 -5.02
N THR A 200 13.35 12.58 -5.01
CA THR A 200 14.21 12.11 -6.10
C THR A 200 15.34 11.26 -5.53
N LEU A 201 16.21 10.71 -6.39
CA LEU A 201 17.44 10.03 -5.96
C LEU A 201 18.36 10.91 -5.12
N GLN A 202 18.26 12.24 -5.24
CA GLN A 202 19.09 13.16 -4.47
C GLN A 202 18.55 13.39 -3.05
N THR A 203 17.26 13.10 -2.80
CA THR A 203 16.63 13.26 -1.49
C THR A 203 17.39 12.40 -0.45
N PRO A 204 17.92 13.00 0.65
CA PRO A 204 18.72 12.26 1.64
C PRO A 204 18.03 11.04 2.24
N GLN A 205 16.70 11.11 2.41
CA GLN A 205 15.91 9.97 2.91
C GLN A 205 15.93 8.79 1.93
N VAL A 206 15.71 9.05 0.64
CA VAL A 206 15.73 8.04 -0.43
C VAL A 206 17.12 7.40 -0.55
N ARG A 207 18.20 8.19 -0.54
CA ARG A 207 19.57 7.66 -0.51
C ARG A 207 19.81 6.77 0.70
N GLY A 208 19.37 7.22 1.88
CA GLY A 208 19.47 6.45 3.10
C GLY A 208 18.73 5.11 3.03
N PHE A 209 17.56 5.05 2.40
CA PHE A 209 16.86 3.78 2.19
C PHE A 209 17.69 2.82 1.33
N PHE A 210 18.36 3.29 0.28
CA PHE A 210 19.20 2.42 -0.55
C PHE A 210 20.47 1.93 0.16
N ASN A 211 20.98 2.67 1.15
CA ASN A 211 22.12 2.23 1.94
C ASN A 211 21.74 1.23 3.05
N ALA A 212 20.48 1.20 3.47
CA ALA A 212 20.03 0.30 4.52
C ALA A 212 20.30 -1.19 4.21
N ASP A 213 20.56 -1.97 5.25
CA ASP A 213 21.05 -3.35 5.20
C ASP A 213 20.08 -4.30 4.47
N PHE A 214 18.79 -3.98 4.47
CA PHE A 214 17.79 -4.77 3.73
C PHE A 214 17.84 -4.60 2.21
N ARG A 215 18.67 -3.65 1.74
CA ARG A 215 19.00 -3.42 0.34
C ARG A 215 17.77 -3.35 -0.58
N PRO A 216 16.89 -2.35 -0.43
CA PRO A 216 15.74 -2.21 -1.31
C PRO A 216 16.18 -2.09 -2.77
N SER A 217 15.53 -2.82 -3.67
CA SER A 217 15.71 -2.65 -5.12
C SER A 217 15.05 -1.37 -5.62
N SER A 218 14.03 -0.89 -4.89
CA SER A 218 13.25 0.28 -5.25
C SER A 218 12.63 0.93 -4.01
N VAL A 219 12.42 2.24 -4.11
CA VAL A 219 11.63 3.05 -3.18
C VAL A 219 10.40 3.53 -3.94
N VAL A 220 9.23 3.20 -3.44
CA VAL A 220 7.96 3.68 -3.97
C VAL A 220 7.57 4.92 -3.18
N ILE A 221 7.48 6.05 -3.88
CA ILE A 221 7.02 7.31 -3.33
C ILE A 221 5.52 7.37 -3.55
N ILE A 222 4.77 7.61 -2.48
CA ILE A 222 3.31 7.69 -2.50
C ILE A 222 2.88 9.08 -2.09
N ARG A 223 2.15 9.76 -2.99
CA ARG A 223 1.54 11.06 -2.70
C ARG A 223 0.03 10.96 -2.87
N PRO A 224 -0.74 11.82 -2.18
CA PRO A 224 -2.17 11.92 -2.41
C PRO A 224 -2.47 12.24 -3.88
N ARG A 225 -3.43 11.54 -4.48
CA ARG A 225 -3.88 11.76 -5.87
C ARG A 225 -4.43 13.17 -6.09
N GLN A 226 -4.95 13.79 -5.03
CA GLN A 226 -5.44 15.16 -5.02
C GLN A 226 -4.36 16.20 -5.36
N LEU A 227 -3.07 15.84 -5.28
CA LEU A 227 -1.95 16.72 -5.66
C LEU A 227 -1.64 16.72 -7.16
N GLY A 228 -2.39 15.97 -7.97
CA GLY A 228 -2.27 15.94 -9.43
C GLY A 228 -1.63 14.67 -9.99
N ALA A 229 -1.39 14.68 -11.30
CA ALA A 229 -0.76 13.57 -12.02
C ALA A 229 0.63 13.22 -11.43
N GLU A 230 1.04 11.96 -11.58
CA GLU A 230 2.27 11.41 -10.97
C GLU A 230 2.28 11.46 -9.43
N SER A 231 1.13 11.22 -8.79
CA SER A 231 1.03 11.17 -7.34
C SER A 231 1.90 10.06 -6.75
N SER A 232 1.98 8.89 -7.41
CA SER A 232 2.83 7.79 -6.97
C SER A 232 3.76 7.32 -8.06
N TYR A 233 5.01 7.09 -7.70
CA TYR A 233 6.08 6.75 -8.64
C TYR A 233 7.21 6.00 -7.95
N VAL A 234 8.12 5.47 -8.77
CA VAL A 234 9.22 4.64 -8.30
C VAL A 234 10.56 5.33 -8.52
N ILE A 235 11.39 5.20 -7.51
CA ILE A 235 12.81 5.46 -7.60
C ILE A 235 13.53 4.11 -7.50
N SER A 236 14.28 3.74 -8.53
CA SER A 236 15.06 2.50 -8.54
C SER A 236 16.41 2.70 -7.88
N ARG A 237 16.95 1.63 -7.28
CA ARG A 237 18.35 1.62 -6.86
C ARG A 237 19.23 1.92 -8.09
N PRO A 238 20.15 2.89 -8.01
CA PRO A 238 21.11 3.13 -9.08
C PRO A 238 21.94 1.86 -9.33
N GLU A 239 22.10 1.48 -10.59
CA GLU A 239 23.09 0.47 -10.95
C GLU A 239 24.48 1.07 -10.66
N THR A 240 25.20 0.50 -9.69
CA THR A 240 26.64 0.73 -9.60
C THR A 240 27.27 0.10 -10.83
N LYS A 241 27.59 0.91 -11.84
CA LYS A 241 28.55 0.50 -12.88
C LYS A 241 29.83 0.08 -12.15
N ARG A 242 30.14 -1.21 -12.21
CA ARG A 242 31.44 -1.74 -11.82
C ARG A 242 32.44 -1.44 -12.92
#